data_AF-A0A654U872-F1
#
_entry.id   AF-A0A654U872-F1
#
_cell.length_a   1.000
_cell.length_b   1.000
_cell.length_c   1.000
_cell.angle_alpha   90.00
_cell.angle_beta   90.00
_cell.angle_gamma   90.00
#
_symmetry.space_group_name_H-M   'P 1'
#
loop_
_entity.id
_entity.type
_entity.pdbx_description
1 polymer ?
#
loop_
_entity_poly.entity_id
_entity_poly.type
_entity_poly.pdbx_seq_one_letter_code
_entity_poly.pdbx_strand_id
1 'polypeptide(L)' 'MLSTHCSTVGRNPATIERSAAVDGGGLIASAEALAGLGVTLLTVGCDGPDYDLSAAAALCRWRDGR' A
#
# COMPACT_ATOMS: atom_id res chain seq x y z
N MET A 1 13.39 10.94 -10.45
CA MET A 1 13.08 10.51 -9.07
C MET A 1 12.19 11.56 -8.41
N LEU A 2 11.20 11.14 -7.60
CA LEU A 2 10.24 12.04 -6.94
C LEU A 2 10.93 13.13 -6.11
N SER A 3 11.95 12.76 -5.32
CA SER A 3 12.69 13.70 -4.47
C SER A 3 13.29 14.87 -5.26
N THR A 4 13.91 14.58 -6.41
CA THR A 4 14.46 15.61 -7.31
C THR A 4 13.38 16.58 -7.78
N HIS A 5 12.24 16.07 -8.24
CA HIS A 5 11.15 16.92 -8.72
C HIS A 5 10.55 17.77 -7.59
N CYS A 6 10.33 17.18 -6.42
CA CYS A 6 9.87 17.87 -5.22
C CYS A 6 10.80 19.03 -4.83
N SER A 7 12.12 18.81 -4.89
CA SER A 7 13.12 19.87 -4.68
C SER A 7 13.01 20.98 -5.72
N THR A 8 12.74 20.66 -6.99
CA THR A 8 12.58 21.67 -8.06
C THR A 8 11.35 22.55 -7.85
N VAL A 9 10.25 21.99 -7.36
CA VAL A 9 8.97 22.71 -7.22
C VAL A 9 8.69 23.23 -5.80
N GLY A 10 9.64 23.09 -4.87
CA GLY A 10 9.49 23.53 -3.48
C GLY A 10 8.45 22.74 -2.66
N ARG A 11 8.19 21.48 -3.03
CA ARG A 11 7.24 20.59 -2.34
C ARG A 11 7.98 19.66 -1.39
N ASN A 12 7.46 19.46 -0.18
CA ASN A 12 7.98 18.43 0.72
C ASN A 12 7.53 17.04 0.25
N PRO A 13 8.43 16.11 -0.11
CA PRO A 13 8.06 14.76 -0.54
C PRO A 13 7.44 13.91 0.57
N ALA A 14 7.66 14.24 1.84
CA ALA A 14 7.09 13.52 2.98
C ALA A 14 5.57 13.76 3.16
N THR A 15 5.01 14.79 2.51
CA THR A 15 3.57 15.07 2.55
C THR A 15 2.82 14.39 1.40
N ILE A 16 3.51 13.57 0.60
CA ILE A 16 2.91 12.84 -0.52
C ILE A 16 2.57 11.45 -0.01
N GLU A 17 1.28 11.10 -0.06
CA GLU A 17 0.84 9.73 0.21
C GLU A 17 1.47 8.76 -0.78
N ARG A 18 1.89 7.61 -0.28
CA ARG A 18 2.46 6.53 -1.06
C ARG A 18 1.48 5.37 -1.06
N SER A 19 1.11 4.93 -2.26
CA SER A 19 0.31 3.74 -2.48
C SER A 19 1.11 2.63 -3.14
N ALA A 20 0.82 1.38 -2.79
CA ALA A 20 1.40 0.22 -3.46
C ALA A 20 0.41 -0.95 -3.52
N ALA A 21 0.52 -1.75 -4.58
CA ALA A 21 -0.24 -2.98 -4.71
C ALA A 21 0.44 -4.11 -3.94
N VAL A 22 -0.37 -4.98 -3.34
CA VAL A 22 0.04 -6.24 -2.70
C VAL A 22 -0.68 -7.41 -3.35
N ASP A 23 -0.02 -8.57 -3.40
CA ASP A 23 -0.52 -9.77 -4.05
C ASP A 23 -0.54 -11.01 -3.13
N GLY A 24 -1.23 -12.06 -3.60
CA GLY A 24 -1.68 -13.20 -2.80
C GLY A 24 -0.60 -14.21 -2.37
N GLY A 25 0.63 -14.11 -2.86
CA GLY A 25 1.72 -15.04 -2.51
C GLY A 25 2.40 -14.75 -1.17
N GLY A 26 2.19 -13.55 -0.63
CA GLY A 26 2.85 -13.07 0.59
C GLY A 26 2.17 -11.84 1.18
N LEU A 27 0.84 -11.77 1.05
CA LEU A 27 0.03 -10.56 1.27
C LEU A 27 0.44 -9.76 2.52
N ILE A 28 0.49 -10.41 3.69
CA ILE A 28 0.80 -9.73 4.96
C ILE A 28 2.28 -9.36 5.07
N ALA A 29 3.18 -10.23 4.60
CA ALA A 29 4.61 -9.91 4.60
C ALA A 29 4.93 -8.71 3.67
N SER A 30 4.28 -8.65 2.51
CA SER A 30 4.36 -7.52 1.59
C SER A 30 3.77 -6.25 2.22
N ALA A 31 2.62 -6.36 2.87
CA ALA A 31 1.99 -5.24 3.58
C ALA A 31 2.91 -4.68 4.68
N GLU A 32 3.53 -5.54 5.50
CA GLU A 32 4.49 -5.12 6.53
C GLU A 32 5.72 -4.45 5.94
N ALA A 33 6.32 -5.03 4.90
CA ALA A 33 7.49 -4.48 4.24
C ALA A 33 7.20 -3.08 3.66
N LEU A 34 6.06 -2.93 2.97
CA LEU A 34 5.65 -1.65 2.36
C LEU A 34 5.29 -0.60 3.42
N ALA A 35 4.60 -0.99 4.49
CA ALA A 35 4.32 -0.11 5.61
C ALA A 35 5.60 0.38 6.29
N GLY A 36 6.62 -0.49 6.43
CA GLY A 36 7.96 -0.12 6.92
C GLY A 36 8.68 0.90 6.03
N LEU A 37 8.36 0.95 4.74
CA LEU A 37 8.86 1.94 3.78
C LEU A 37 8.02 3.24 3.74
N GLY A 38 7.00 3.36 4.59
CA GLY A 38 6.13 4.54 4.65
C GLY A 38 5.00 4.55 3.62
N VAL A 39 4.62 3.40 3.06
CA VAL A 39 3.38 3.26 2.28
C VAL A 39 2.20 3.25 3.24
N THR A 40 1.21 4.10 3.00
CA THR A 40 0.02 4.25 3.86
C THR A 40 -1.27 3.80 3.17
N LEU A 41 -1.25 3.63 1.85
CA LEU A 41 -2.38 3.12 1.07
C LEU A 41 -1.99 1.81 0.36
N LEU A 42 -2.58 0.69 0.78
CA LEU A 42 -2.37 -0.61 0.13
C LEU A 42 -3.55 -0.94 -0.77
N THR A 43 -3.26 -1.41 -1.98
CA THR A 43 -4.28 -1.89 -2.92
C THR A 43 -4.13 -3.38 -3.15
N VAL A 44 -5.25 -4.07 -3.36
CA VAL A 44 -5.28 -5.49 -3.68
C VAL A 44 -6.30 -5.71 -4.79
N GLY A 45 -5.97 -6.62 -5.71
CA GLY A 45 -6.88 -7.00 -6.80
C GLY A 45 -8.13 -7.71 -6.24
N CYS A 46 -9.27 -7.45 -6.86
CA CYS A 46 -10.51 -8.18 -6.64
C CYS A 46 -11.19 -8.33 -8.00
N ASP A 47 -10.89 -9.44 -8.67
CA ASP A 47 -11.39 -9.73 -10.00
C ASP A 47 -12.74 -10.45 -9.92
N GLY A 48 -13.66 -10.09 -10.82
CA GLY A 48 -15.02 -10.64 -10.89
C GLY A 48 -15.11 -11.96 -11.68
N PRO A 49 -16.33 -12.52 -11.81
CA PRO A 49 -17.63 -11.95 -11.43
C PRO A 49 -18.02 -12.16 -9.96
N ASP A 50 -17.38 -13.12 -9.27
CA ASP A 50 -17.78 -13.52 -7.92
C ASP A 50 -17.15 -12.65 -6.81
N TYR A 51 -16.18 -11.79 -7.16
CA TYR A 51 -15.51 -10.81 -6.30
C TYR A 51 -15.06 -11.37 -4.94
N ASP A 52 -13.90 -12.03 -4.92
CA ASP A 52 -13.29 -12.48 -3.67
C ASP A 52 -12.62 -11.32 -2.90
N LEU A 53 -13.24 -10.91 -1.79
CA LEU A 53 -12.73 -9.88 -0.88
C LEU A 53 -11.87 -10.42 0.26
N SER A 54 -11.53 -11.72 0.26
CA SER A 54 -10.77 -12.37 1.32
C SER A 54 -9.44 -11.67 1.61
N ALA A 55 -8.73 -11.24 0.57
CA ALA A 55 -7.46 -10.53 0.68
C ALA A 55 -7.63 -9.12 1.30
N ALA A 56 -8.63 -8.37 0.87
CA ALA A 56 -8.94 -7.07 1.47
C ALA A 56 -9.31 -7.20 2.95
N ALA A 57 -10.13 -8.21 3.30
CA ALA A 57 -10.50 -8.48 4.68
C ALA A 57 -9.28 -8.89 5.54
N ALA A 58 -8.34 -9.66 4.98
CA ALA A 58 -7.09 -10.01 5.64
C ALA A 58 -6.21 -8.78 5.91
N LEU A 59 -6.09 -7.86 4.95
CA LEU A 59 -5.37 -6.60 5.14
C LEU A 59 -6.01 -5.72 6.22
N CYS A 60 -7.34 -5.62 6.27
CA CYS A 60 -8.02 -4.89 7.35
C CYS A 60 -7.70 -5.48 8.72
N ARG A 61 -7.82 -6.80 8.90
CA ARG A 61 -7.52 -7.46 10.18
C ARG A 61 -6.06 -7.26 10.60
N TRP A 62 -5.14 -7.34 9.64
CA TRP A 62 -3.72 -7.07 9.90
C TRP A 62 -3.50 -5.62 10.37
N ARG A 63 -4.05 -4.64 9.64
CA ARG A 63 -3.93 -3.21 10.00
C ARG A 63 -4.50 -2.94 11.39
N ASP A 64 -5.65 -3.53 11.71
CA ASP A 64 -6.36 -3.28 12.96
C ASP A 64 -5.69 -3.97 14.16
N GLY A 65 -4.83 -4.96 13.94
CA GLY A 65 -4.07 -5.68 14.98
C GLY A 65 -2.66 -5.13 15.25
N ARG A 66 -2.27 -4.05 14.58
CA ARG A 66 -0.96 -3.39 14.68
C ARG A 66 -1.03 -2.16 15.59
#